data_AF-A0A6I8P9P4-F1
#
_entry.id   AF-A0A6I8P9P4-F1
#
_cell.length_a   1.000
_cell.length_b   1.000
_cell.length_c   1.000
_cell.angle_alpha   90.00
_cell.angle_beta   90.00
_cell.angle_gamma   90.00
#
_symmetry.space_group_name_H-M   'P 1'
#
loop_
_entity.id
_entity.type
_entity.pdbx_description
1 polymer ?
#
loop_
_entity_poly.entity_id
_entity_poly.type
_entity_poly.pdbx_seq_one_letter_code
_entity_poly.pdbx_strand_id
1 'polypeptide(L)'
;MVAPYLLPTRVLREQWIRAKYERQEFSSPEQKLPYSNGQREGTLWKRGRDQAQYHPCRFLLSERDSCLKYFSKQDSREPKMTIQVDRINANFQPEKTGQAHGLQLTFLQDNRTRNLFVYHPDGKEIVDWFNSIRFVQLHYLKVAFPKARDDELRDRLTCSFLKEGYMEKRGPGRRWFTLDRRRLMYFKDPLDAFAKGEVFIGSREHGYDIRRGLPPGVPQGHGTWQHGLTLVTPDRHYLFACEMESEQNDWFSTFSRVIEKPMTPQDHASEHKGIRLSHVGGHSLNPHFTDEVTEAQRS
;
A
#
# COMPACT_ATOMS: atom_id res chain seq x y z
N MET A 1 -20.55 -0.50 -7.45
CA MET A 1 -19.48 0.27 -8.12
C MET A 1 -19.42 1.67 -7.51
N VAL A 2 -18.25 2.33 -7.55
CA VAL A 2 -18.05 3.68 -6.99
C VAL A 2 -18.51 4.73 -8.01
N ALA A 3 -19.18 5.79 -7.56
CA ALA A 3 -19.71 6.84 -8.43
C ALA A 3 -18.61 7.63 -9.19
N PRO A 4 -18.87 8.11 -10.42
CA PRO A 4 -17.87 8.74 -11.31
C PRO A 4 -17.10 9.92 -10.69
N TYR A 5 -17.76 10.73 -9.88
CA TYR A 5 -17.17 11.94 -9.28
C TYR A 5 -16.22 11.64 -8.12
N LEU A 6 -16.18 10.39 -7.67
CA LEU A 6 -15.28 9.89 -6.63
C LEU A 6 -14.09 9.13 -7.23
N LEU A 7 -13.99 9.02 -8.56
CA LEU A 7 -12.89 8.34 -9.22
C LEU A 7 -11.71 9.31 -9.40
N PRO A 8 -10.58 9.08 -8.71
CA PRO A 8 -9.53 10.09 -8.55
C PRO A 8 -8.74 10.37 -9.83
N THR A 9 -8.72 9.45 -10.81
CA THR A 9 -7.85 9.56 -11.99
C THR A 9 -8.64 9.70 -13.29
N ARG A 10 -8.02 10.35 -14.29
CA ARG A 10 -8.61 10.53 -15.62
C ARG A 10 -8.97 9.18 -16.27
N VAL A 11 -8.06 8.20 -16.23
CA VAL A 11 -8.28 6.87 -16.82
C VAL A 11 -9.48 6.16 -16.22
N LEU A 12 -9.68 6.22 -14.90
CA LEU A 12 -10.84 5.62 -14.25
C LEU A 12 -12.14 6.32 -14.68
N ARG A 13 -12.16 7.66 -14.71
CA ARG A 13 -13.33 8.43 -15.14
C ARG A 13 -13.69 8.15 -16.59
N GLU A 14 -12.71 8.19 -17.48
CA GLU A 14 -12.90 7.91 -18.90
C GLU A 14 -13.42 6.49 -19.13
N GLN A 15 -12.73 5.49 -18.58
CA GLN A 15 -13.12 4.09 -18.80
C GLN A 15 -14.44 3.74 -18.15
N TRP A 16 -14.83 4.43 -17.07
CA TRP A 16 -16.15 4.30 -16.48
C TRP A 16 -17.27 4.84 -17.39
N ILE A 17 -17.06 6.01 -18.00
CA ILE A 17 -18.01 6.58 -18.97
C ILE A 17 -18.13 5.64 -20.18
N ARG A 18 -17.00 5.20 -20.74
CA ARG A 18 -16.97 4.27 -21.88
C ARG A 18 -17.61 2.93 -21.53
N ALA A 19 -17.34 2.36 -20.36
CA ALA A 19 -17.96 1.10 -19.91
C ALA A 19 -19.49 1.19 -19.90
N LYS A 20 -20.04 2.30 -19.40
CA LYS A 20 -21.49 2.49 -19.29
C LYS A 20 -22.17 2.80 -20.62
N TYR A 21 -21.61 3.70 -21.41
CA TYR A 21 -22.35 4.31 -22.53
C TYR A 21 -21.86 3.84 -23.90
N GLU A 22 -20.55 3.62 -24.06
CA GLU A 22 -19.97 3.15 -25.32
C GLU A 22 -20.07 1.62 -25.42
N ARG A 23 -19.64 0.91 -24.37
CA ARG A 23 -19.59 -0.55 -24.34
C ARG A 23 -20.78 -1.20 -23.66
N GLN A 24 -21.59 -0.39 -22.97
CA GLN A 24 -22.84 -0.82 -22.35
C GLN A 24 -22.69 -2.06 -21.45
N GLU A 25 -21.56 -2.16 -20.74
CA GLU A 25 -21.17 -3.33 -19.95
C GLU A 25 -22.15 -3.67 -18.81
N PHE A 26 -23.05 -2.75 -18.48
CA PHE A 26 -24.00 -2.88 -17.37
C PHE A 26 -25.46 -2.86 -17.84
N SER A 27 -25.71 -2.98 -19.15
CA SER A 27 -27.07 -2.91 -19.70
C SER A 27 -27.91 -4.17 -19.45
N SER A 28 -27.27 -5.32 -19.21
CA SER A 28 -27.97 -6.57 -18.88
C SER A 28 -27.34 -7.24 -17.65
N PRO A 29 -28.15 -7.74 -16.70
CA PRO A 29 -27.67 -8.53 -15.56
C PRO A 29 -26.94 -9.82 -15.96
N GLU A 30 -27.23 -10.38 -17.14
CA GLU A 30 -26.63 -11.63 -17.63
C GLU A 30 -25.28 -11.40 -18.32
N GLN A 31 -24.94 -10.15 -18.63
CA GLN A 31 -23.68 -9.81 -19.29
C GLN A 31 -22.51 -10.07 -18.34
N LYS A 32 -21.70 -11.09 -18.68
CA LYS A 32 -20.45 -11.34 -17.97
C LYS A 32 -19.49 -10.18 -18.19
N LEU A 33 -19.02 -9.60 -17.09
CA LEU A 33 -18.04 -8.52 -17.14
C LEU A 33 -16.66 -9.09 -17.53
N PRO A 34 -15.85 -8.36 -18.31
CA PRO A 34 -14.53 -8.84 -18.76
C PRO A 34 -13.57 -9.24 -17.61
N TYR A 35 -13.82 -8.70 -16.42
CA TYR A 35 -13.03 -8.87 -15.21
C TYR A 35 -13.67 -9.82 -14.17
N SER A 36 -14.77 -10.52 -14.51
CA SER A 36 -15.49 -11.43 -13.60
C SER A 36 -15.27 -12.92 -13.92
N ASN A 37 -14.24 -13.27 -14.70
CA ASN A 37 -13.99 -14.65 -15.13
C ASN A 37 -13.16 -15.48 -14.13
N GLY A 38 -12.79 -14.90 -12.98
CA GLY A 38 -11.96 -15.57 -11.96
C GLY A 38 -10.50 -15.86 -12.36
N GLN A 39 -10.14 -15.63 -13.62
CA GLN A 39 -8.77 -15.75 -14.10
C GLN A 39 -8.50 -14.64 -15.12
N ARG A 40 -7.31 -14.02 -15.02
CA ARG A 40 -6.85 -13.04 -16.00
C ARG A 40 -5.38 -13.22 -16.27
N GLU A 41 -5.01 -13.35 -17.53
CA GLU A 41 -3.63 -13.46 -17.97
C GLU A 41 -3.35 -12.43 -19.06
N GLY A 42 -2.14 -11.88 -19.05
CA GLY A 42 -1.73 -10.92 -20.07
C GLY A 42 -0.41 -10.25 -19.73
N THR A 43 0.06 -9.41 -20.65
CA THR A 43 1.30 -8.66 -20.49
C THR A 43 1.03 -7.30 -19.86
N LEU A 44 1.79 -6.95 -18.84
CA LEU A 44 1.86 -5.59 -18.31
C LEU A 44 3.31 -5.09 -18.41
N TRP A 45 3.46 -3.81 -18.71
CA TRP A 45 4.76 -3.15 -18.65
C TRP A 45 5.08 -2.86 -17.20
N LYS A 46 6.14 -3.48 -16.68
CA LYS A 46 6.53 -3.39 -15.27
C LYS A 46 7.87 -2.68 -15.13
N ARG A 47 7.94 -1.69 -14.23
CA ARG A 47 9.18 -0.99 -13.89
C ARG A 47 10.20 -1.95 -13.26
N GLY A 48 11.47 -1.80 -13.61
CA GLY A 48 12.59 -2.47 -12.93
C GLY A 48 12.62 -2.15 -11.44
N ARG A 49 13.24 -3.02 -10.61
CA ARG A 49 13.37 -2.77 -9.17
C ARG A 49 14.31 -1.60 -8.89
N ASP A 50 15.48 -1.66 -9.52
CA ASP A 50 16.59 -0.71 -9.33
C ASP A 50 16.83 0.13 -10.59
N GLN A 51 16.10 -0.15 -11.66
CA GLN A 51 16.23 0.51 -12.96
C GLN A 51 14.92 1.20 -13.33
N ALA A 52 15.03 2.39 -13.93
CA ALA A 52 13.86 3.18 -14.30
C ALA A 52 13.09 2.62 -15.51
N GLN A 53 13.67 1.66 -16.23
CA GLN A 53 13.07 1.08 -17.42
C GLN A 53 11.86 0.20 -17.10
N TYR A 54 10.88 0.21 -17.99
CA TYR A 54 9.76 -0.73 -17.97
C TYR A 54 10.01 -1.87 -18.95
N HIS A 55 9.64 -3.09 -18.54
CA HIS A 55 9.76 -4.28 -19.38
C HIS A 55 8.42 -5.01 -19.45
N PRO A 56 8.09 -5.63 -20.59
CA PRO A 56 6.92 -6.49 -20.68
C PRO A 56 7.11 -7.70 -19.77
N CYS A 57 6.14 -7.96 -18.90
CA CYS A 57 6.11 -9.12 -18.03
C CYS A 57 4.73 -9.77 -18.14
N ARG A 58 4.70 -11.11 -18.12
CA ARG A 58 3.44 -11.86 -18.09
C ARG A 58 2.90 -11.87 -16.67
N PHE A 59 1.62 -11.52 -16.50
CA PHE A 59 0.90 -11.57 -15.24
C PHE A 59 -0.23 -12.58 -15.33
N LEU A 60 -0.49 -13.28 -14.24
CA LEU A 60 -1.58 -14.23 -14.09
C LEU A 60 -2.26 -14.00 -12.74
N LEU A 61 -3.50 -13.51 -12.77
CA LEU A 61 -4.39 -13.45 -11.62
C LEU A 61 -5.27 -14.70 -11.60
N SER A 62 -5.37 -15.35 -10.45
CA SER A 62 -6.17 -16.57 -10.25
C SER A 62 -7.02 -16.44 -8.99
N GLU A 63 -8.34 -16.55 -9.14
CA GLU A 63 -9.31 -16.66 -8.06
C GLU A 63 -9.10 -17.96 -7.27
N ARG A 64 -8.96 -19.08 -8.00
CA ARG A 64 -8.73 -20.40 -7.42
C ARG A 64 -7.52 -20.42 -6.49
N ASP A 65 -6.43 -19.79 -6.90
CA ASP A 65 -5.20 -19.73 -6.11
C ASP A 65 -5.16 -18.49 -5.19
N SER A 66 -6.16 -17.61 -5.26
CA SER A 66 -6.23 -16.32 -4.55
C SER A 66 -4.95 -15.49 -4.63
N CYS A 67 -4.28 -15.49 -5.79
CA CYS A 67 -3.02 -14.79 -5.96
C CYS A 67 -2.83 -14.17 -7.35
N LEU A 68 -2.00 -13.13 -7.39
CA LEU A 68 -1.42 -12.53 -8.58
C LEU A 68 0.02 -12.99 -8.73
N LYS A 69 0.32 -13.66 -9.83
CA LYS A 69 1.66 -14.12 -10.20
C LYS A 69 2.21 -13.24 -11.31
N TYR A 70 3.53 -13.01 -11.32
CA TYR A 70 4.19 -12.46 -12.50
C TYR A 70 5.45 -13.24 -12.87
N PHE A 71 5.72 -13.25 -14.17
CA PHE A 71 6.81 -13.96 -14.80
C PHE A 71 7.67 -12.93 -15.53
N SER A 72 8.99 -12.97 -15.30
CA SER A 72 9.91 -12.00 -15.94
C SER A 72 10.06 -12.21 -17.45
N LYS A 73 9.79 -13.41 -17.94
CA LYS A 73 9.78 -13.74 -19.37
C LYS A 73 8.48 -14.49 -19.68
N GLN A 74 8.00 -14.39 -20.91
CA GLN A 74 6.74 -14.98 -21.35
C GLN A 74 6.72 -16.50 -21.13
N ASP A 75 7.80 -17.18 -21.50
CA ASP A 75 7.91 -18.66 -21.46
C ASP A 75 8.37 -19.22 -20.10
N SER A 76 8.49 -18.37 -19.06
CA SER A 76 8.88 -18.86 -17.74
C SER A 76 7.77 -19.74 -17.16
N ARG A 77 8.13 -20.98 -16.79
CA ARG A 77 7.22 -21.92 -16.12
C ARG A 77 6.95 -21.52 -14.68
N GLU A 78 7.96 -20.99 -13.99
CA GLU A 78 7.85 -20.59 -12.59
C GLU A 78 7.67 -19.07 -12.44
N PRO A 79 6.76 -18.63 -11.55
CA PRO A 79 6.55 -17.21 -11.31
C PRO A 79 7.76 -16.61 -10.60
N LYS A 80 8.19 -15.43 -11.05
CA LYS A 80 9.21 -14.65 -10.34
C LYS A 80 8.69 -14.11 -9.00
N MET A 81 7.36 -14.00 -8.86
CA MET A 81 6.70 -13.58 -7.63
C MET A 81 5.27 -14.11 -7.64
N THR A 82 4.81 -14.54 -6.47
CA THR A 82 3.41 -14.85 -6.18
C THR A 82 2.95 -13.93 -5.04
N ILE A 83 1.89 -13.17 -5.28
CA ILE A 83 1.39 -12.16 -4.35
C ILE A 83 -0.05 -12.54 -3.98
N GLN A 84 -0.30 -12.76 -2.69
CA GLN A 84 -1.64 -13.09 -2.20
C GLN A 84 -2.57 -11.88 -2.32
N VAL A 85 -3.76 -12.07 -2.89
CA VAL A 85 -4.67 -10.96 -3.23
C VAL A 85 -5.19 -10.21 -2.00
N ASP A 86 -5.35 -10.88 -0.86
CA ASP A 86 -5.78 -10.28 0.41
C ASP A 86 -4.80 -9.20 0.93
N ARG A 87 -3.55 -9.22 0.44
CA ARG A 87 -2.47 -8.31 0.84
C ARG A 87 -2.11 -7.28 -0.23
N ILE A 88 -2.81 -7.26 -1.36
CA ILE A 88 -2.56 -6.31 -2.43
C ILE A 88 -3.39 -5.05 -2.20
N ASN A 89 -2.77 -3.88 -2.27
CA ASN A 89 -3.48 -2.66 -2.59
C ASN A 89 -3.08 -2.19 -4.00
N ALA A 90 -4.04 -1.75 -4.80
CA ALA A 90 -3.82 -1.26 -6.16
C ALA A 90 -4.33 0.18 -6.26
N ASN A 91 -3.47 1.10 -6.70
CA ASN A 91 -3.81 2.51 -6.78
C ASN A 91 -3.26 3.13 -8.08
N PHE A 92 -4.10 3.83 -8.82
CA PHE A 92 -3.67 4.52 -10.04
C PHE A 92 -2.84 5.75 -9.67
N GLN A 93 -1.64 5.83 -10.22
CA GLN A 93 -0.59 6.79 -9.85
C GLN A 93 0.06 7.43 -11.08
N PRO A 94 -0.70 7.95 -12.06
CA PRO A 94 -0.17 8.31 -13.37
C PRO A 94 0.87 9.43 -13.33
N GLU A 95 0.66 10.43 -12.48
CA GLU A 95 1.57 11.56 -12.27
C GLU A 95 2.89 11.09 -11.65
N LYS A 96 2.82 10.28 -10.59
CA LYS A 96 4.00 9.71 -9.91
C LYS A 96 4.82 8.82 -10.83
N THR A 97 4.17 7.99 -11.65
CA THR A 97 4.87 7.05 -12.53
C THR A 97 5.30 7.65 -13.86
N GLY A 98 4.79 8.85 -14.21
CA GLY A 98 4.95 9.44 -15.55
C GLY A 98 4.29 8.62 -16.66
N GLN A 99 3.26 7.81 -16.34
CA GLN A 99 2.59 6.91 -17.27
C GLN A 99 1.08 7.17 -17.18
N ALA A 100 0.42 7.50 -18.29
CA ALA A 100 -1.01 7.86 -18.29
C ALA A 100 -1.91 6.80 -17.61
N HIS A 101 -1.49 5.53 -17.69
CA HIS A 101 -2.16 4.35 -17.18
C HIS A 101 -1.37 3.68 -16.05
N GLY A 102 -0.53 4.44 -15.33
CA GLY A 102 0.30 3.94 -14.24
C GLY A 102 -0.53 3.43 -13.06
N LEU A 103 -0.30 2.17 -12.70
CA LEU A 103 -0.89 1.51 -11.54
C LEU A 103 0.23 1.08 -10.59
N GLN A 104 0.13 1.51 -9.33
CA GLN A 104 0.99 1.06 -8.25
C GLN A 104 0.30 -0.08 -7.51
N LEU A 105 0.92 -1.25 -7.51
CA LEU A 105 0.58 -2.35 -6.62
C LEU A 105 1.48 -2.28 -5.39
N THR A 106 0.90 -2.37 -4.21
CA THR A 106 1.62 -2.45 -2.95
C THR A 106 1.22 -3.70 -2.20
N PHE A 107 2.19 -4.39 -1.61
CA PHE A 107 1.98 -5.62 -0.86
C PHE A 107 3.12 -5.84 0.11
N LEU A 108 2.90 -6.69 1.11
CA LEU A 108 3.94 -7.06 2.07
C LEU A 108 4.86 -8.13 1.48
N GLN A 109 6.16 -7.88 1.47
CA GLN A 109 7.22 -8.84 1.17
C GLN A 109 8.29 -8.76 2.26
N ASP A 110 8.63 -9.88 2.86
CA ASP A 110 9.67 -9.95 3.92
C ASP A 110 9.41 -8.92 5.04
N ASN A 111 8.13 -8.77 5.41
CA ASN A 111 7.61 -7.78 6.37
C ASN A 111 7.87 -6.31 6.02
N ARG A 112 8.18 -6.00 4.77
CA ARG A 112 8.29 -4.64 4.25
C ARG A 112 7.32 -4.43 3.09
N THR A 113 6.77 -3.25 3.00
CA THR A 113 5.88 -2.89 1.90
C THR A 113 6.73 -2.73 0.64
N ARG A 114 6.38 -3.53 -0.35
CA ARG A 114 6.96 -3.50 -1.68
C ARG A 114 6.04 -2.77 -2.64
N ASN A 115 6.61 -1.84 -3.40
CA ASN A 115 5.96 -1.19 -4.53
C ASN A 115 6.29 -1.93 -5.83
N LEU A 116 5.27 -2.12 -6.66
CA LEU A 116 5.39 -2.63 -8.00
C LEU A 116 4.61 -1.72 -8.94
N PHE A 117 5.33 -0.99 -9.78
CA PHE A 117 4.74 -0.05 -10.74
C PHE A 117 4.55 -0.73 -12.08
N VAL A 118 3.32 -0.74 -12.57
CA VAL A 118 2.93 -1.34 -13.85
C VAL A 118 2.06 -0.38 -14.66
N TYR A 119 2.00 -0.56 -15.97
CA TYR A 119 1.01 0.08 -16.82
C TYR A 119 0.65 -0.81 -18.01
N HIS A 120 -0.41 -0.41 -18.71
CA HIS A 120 -0.74 -0.93 -20.02
C HIS A 120 -0.99 0.26 -20.99
N PRO A 121 -0.56 0.19 -22.27
CA PRO A 121 -0.82 1.27 -23.23
C PRO A 121 -2.31 1.55 -23.43
N ASP A 122 -3.15 0.50 -23.39
CA ASP A 122 -4.60 0.61 -23.41
C ASP A 122 -5.17 0.86 -22.00
N GLY A 123 -5.96 1.91 -21.87
CA GLY A 123 -6.62 2.32 -20.62
C GLY A 123 -7.71 1.34 -20.18
N LYS A 124 -8.43 0.72 -21.11
CA LYS A 124 -9.43 -0.31 -20.81
C LYS A 124 -8.76 -1.51 -20.15
N GLU A 125 -7.67 -2.00 -20.74
CA GLU A 125 -6.96 -3.19 -20.25
C GLU A 125 -6.41 -2.99 -18.83
N ILE A 126 -5.83 -1.82 -18.49
CA ILE A 126 -5.36 -1.58 -17.13
C ILE A 126 -6.50 -1.46 -16.12
N VAL A 127 -7.64 -0.89 -16.53
CA VAL A 127 -8.83 -0.76 -15.67
C VAL A 127 -9.47 -2.13 -15.45
N ASP A 128 -9.47 -3.00 -16.46
CA ASP A 128 -9.90 -4.39 -16.34
C ASP A 128 -8.98 -5.18 -15.41
N TRP A 129 -7.65 -4.98 -15.48
CA TRP A 129 -6.72 -5.55 -14.50
C TRP A 129 -7.03 -5.10 -13.07
N PHE A 130 -7.24 -3.80 -12.87
CA PHE A 130 -7.61 -3.23 -11.58
C PHE A 130 -8.92 -3.83 -11.05
N ASN A 131 -9.96 -3.91 -11.87
CA ASN A 131 -11.25 -4.49 -11.48
C ASN A 131 -11.17 -6.00 -11.27
N SER A 132 -10.33 -6.72 -12.01
CA SER A 132 -10.12 -8.16 -11.82
C SER A 132 -9.47 -8.44 -10.47
N ILE A 133 -8.46 -7.64 -10.08
CA ILE A 133 -7.85 -7.74 -8.74
C ILE A 133 -8.92 -7.52 -7.66
N ARG A 134 -9.76 -6.49 -7.81
CA ARG A 134 -10.86 -6.22 -6.87
C ARG A 134 -11.90 -7.33 -6.82
N PHE A 135 -12.22 -7.95 -7.96
CA PHE A 135 -13.15 -9.06 -8.04
C PHE A 135 -12.63 -10.28 -7.27
N VAL A 136 -11.38 -10.68 -7.53
CA VAL A 136 -10.75 -11.80 -6.82
C VAL A 136 -10.58 -11.51 -5.33
N GLN A 137 -10.24 -10.27 -4.96
CA GLN A 137 -10.21 -9.85 -3.55
C GLN A 137 -11.58 -9.97 -2.88
N LEU A 138 -12.64 -9.50 -3.54
CA LEU A 138 -13.98 -9.59 -3.00
C LEU A 138 -14.41 -11.05 -2.82
N HIS A 139 -14.10 -11.92 -3.80
CA HIS A 139 -14.34 -13.35 -3.69
C HIS A 139 -13.62 -13.95 -2.48
N TYR A 140 -12.30 -13.72 -2.36
CA TYR A 140 -11.51 -14.17 -1.22
C TYR A 140 -12.12 -13.71 0.12
N LEU A 141 -12.50 -12.43 0.21
CA LEU A 141 -13.08 -11.85 1.41
C LEU A 141 -14.44 -12.47 1.77
N LYS A 142 -15.29 -12.76 0.78
CA LYS A 142 -16.58 -13.44 1.01
C LYS A 142 -16.40 -14.86 1.53
N VAL A 143 -15.38 -15.57 1.05
CA VAL A 143 -15.03 -16.91 1.55
C VAL A 143 -14.43 -16.85 2.95
N ALA A 144 -13.50 -15.93 3.20
CA ALA A 144 -12.82 -15.80 4.49
C ALA A 144 -13.71 -15.23 5.61
N PHE A 145 -14.71 -14.42 5.25
CA PHE A 145 -15.60 -13.73 6.19
C PHE A 145 -17.07 -13.89 5.77
N PRO A 146 -17.65 -15.11 5.82
CA PRO A 146 -18.99 -15.40 5.27
C PRO A 146 -20.13 -14.67 5.98
N LYS A 147 -19.90 -14.16 7.20
CA LYS A 147 -20.87 -13.38 7.98
C LYS A 147 -20.70 -11.87 7.84
N ALA A 148 -19.62 -11.41 7.18
CA ALA A 148 -19.38 -9.99 6.98
C ALA A 148 -20.32 -9.43 5.92
N ARG A 149 -20.76 -8.19 6.12
CA ARG A 149 -21.65 -7.52 5.17
C ARG A 149 -20.88 -7.01 3.96
N ASP A 150 -21.57 -6.88 2.82
CA ASP A 150 -20.94 -6.44 1.57
C ASP A 150 -20.31 -5.02 1.68
N ASP A 151 -20.86 -4.14 2.51
CA ASP A 151 -20.30 -2.82 2.81
C ASP A 151 -18.99 -2.91 3.60
N GLU A 152 -18.92 -3.78 4.61
CA GLU A 152 -17.69 -4.03 5.39
C GLU A 152 -16.58 -4.63 4.52
N LEU A 153 -16.93 -5.52 3.59
CA LEU A 153 -15.96 -6.12 2.67
C LEU A 153 -15.47 -5.12 1.63
N ARG A 154 -16.34 -4.23 1.15
CA ARG A 154 -15.99 -3.19 0.19
C ARG A 154 -14.89 -2.26 0.72
N ASP A 155 -14.94 -1.93 2.01
CA ASP A 155 -13.93 -1.08 2.66
C ASP A 155 -12.56 -1.76 2.78
N ARG A 156 -12.48 -3.08 2.54
CA ARG A 156 -11.24 -3.85 2.55
C ARG A 156 -10.61 -3.99 1.17
N LEU A 157 -11.36 -3.76 0.10
CA LEU A 157 -10.84 -3.79 -1.28
C LEU A 157 -9.77 -2.72 -1.51
N THR A 158 -9.11 -2.77 -2.68
CA THR A 158 -8.15 -1.75 -3.08
C THR A 158 -8.69 -0.33 -2.87
N CYS A 159 -7.86 0.55 -2.31
CA CYS A 159 -8.22 1.91 -1.97
C CYS A 159 -7.09 2.88 -2.32
N SER A 160 -7.47 4.11 -2.65
CA SER A 160 -6.51 5.20 -2.81
C SER A 160 -5.78 5.46 -1.49
N PHE A 161 -4.53 5.89 -1.58
CA PHE A 161 -3.81 6.40 -0.43
C PHE A 161 -4.52 7.65 0.11
N LEU A 162 -4.52 7.82 1.44
CA LEU A 162 -5.18 8.94 2.09
C LEU A 162 -4.47 10.25 1.81
N LYS A 163 -3.13 10.23 1.80
CA LYS A 163 -2.29 11.35 1.40
C LYS A 163 -0.90 10.86 1.03
N GLU A 164 -0.27 11.59 0.11
CA GLU A 164 1.15 11.46 -0.20
C GLU A 164 1.79 12.83 -0.33
N GLY A 165 3.11 12.88 -0.24
CA GLY A 165 3.86 14.12 -0.41
C GLY A 165 5.21 14.08 0.29
N TYR A 166 6.04 15.09 0.00
CA TYR A 166 7.31 15.23 0.69
C TYR A 166 7.11 15.80 2.11
N MET A 167 7.85 15.24 3.05
CA MET A 167 8.09 15.85 4.36
C MET A 167 9.57 15.70 4.70
N GLU A 168 10.11 16.64 5.45
CA GLU A 168 11.37 16.45 6.15
C GLU A 168 11.14 15.61 7.40
N LYS A 169 12.14 14.81 7.77
CA LYS A 169 12.19 14.03 9.01
C LYS A 169 13.53 14.30 9.67
N ARG A 170 13.66 14.15 11.01
CA ARG A 170 14.96 14.25 11.70
C ARG A 170 16.04 13.41 10.98
N GLY A 171 17.05 14.08 10.42
CA GLY A 171 18.13 13.52 9.61
C GLY A 171 18.28 14.23 8.25
N PRO A 172 19.32 13.94 7.45
CA PRO A 172 19.54 14.62 6.17
C PRO A 172 18.52 14.21 5.10
N GLY A 173 17.83 15.22 4.58
CA GLY A 173 17.05 15.17 3.33
C GLY A 173 15.56 14.92 3.50
N ARG A 174 14.80 15.34 2.48
CA ARG A 174 13.36 15.12 2.33
C ARG A 174 13.08 13.64 2.03
N ARG A 175 11.91 13.16 2.42
CA ARG A 175 11.41 11.81 2.11
C ARG A 175 10.01 11.89 1.53
N TRP A 176 9.69 11.02 0.59
CA TRP A 176 8.34 10.85 0.09
C TRP A 176 7.54 10.02 1.08
N PHE A 177 6.42 10.53 1.58
CA PHE A 177 5.54 9.82 2.48
C PHE A 177 4.28 9.35 1.76
N THR A 178 3.81 8.16 2.12
CA THR A 178 2.54 7.59 1.68
C THR A 178 1.78 7.11 2.90
N LEU A 179 0.59 7.67 3.13
CA LEU A 179 -0.33 7.21 4.15
C LEU A 179 -1.39 6.29 3.53
N ASP A 180 -1.22 4.99 3.73
CA ASP A 180 -2.17 3.96 3.31
C ASP A 180 -2.98 3.46 4.51
N ARG A 181 -4.24 3.88 4.62
CA ARG A 181 -5.12 3.64 5.77
C ARG A 181 -4.44 4.07 7.08
N ARG A 182 -4.00 3.13 7.91
CA ARG A 182 -3.31 3.34 9.19
C ARG A 182 -1.79 3.15 9.10
N ARG A 183 -1.24 2.99 7.90
CA ARG A 183 0.19 2.73 7.68
C ARG A 183 0.84 3.93 7.00
N LEU A 184 1.69 4.64 7.73
CA LEU A 184 2.54 5.68 7.17
C LEU A 184 3.87 5.04 6.72
N MET A 185 4.19 5.18 5.45
CA MET A 185 5.43 4.68 4.85
C MET A 185 6.25 5.86 4.36
N TYR A 186 7.58 5.74 4.39
CA TYR A 186 8.45 6.74 3.79
C TYR A 186 9.53 6.14 2.88
N PHE A 187 9.87 6.87 1.83
CA PHE A 187 10.77 6.47 0.76
C PHE A 187 11.82 7.55 0.49
N LYS A 188 12.97 7.17 -0.09
CA LYS A 188 13.95 8.16 -0.56
C LYS A 188 13.45 8.80 -1.85
N ASP A 189 12.97 7.96 -2.76
CA ASP A 189 12.34 8.36 -4.02
C ASP A 189 10.89 7.83 -4.08
N PRO A 190 9.92 8.55 -4.65
CA PRO A 190 8.53 8.09 -4.76
C PRO A 190 8.35 6.75 -5.49
N LEU A 191 9.30 6.39 -6.36
CA LEU A 191 9.30 5.15 -7.14
C LEU A 191 10.23 4.07 -6.57
N ASP A 192 10.74 4.25 -5.34
CA ASP A 192 11.49 3.22 -4.63
C ASP A 192 10.65 1.94 -4.49
N ALA A 193 11.28 0.80 -4.72
CA ALA A 193 10.62 -0.50 -4.63
C ALA A 193 10.25 -0.91 -3.20
N PHE A 194 10.89 -0.33 -2.17
CA PHE A 194 10.66 -0.68 -0.76
C PHE A 194 10.66 0.56 0.13
N ALA A 195 9.75 0.56 1.12
CA ALA A 195 9.73 1.60 2.15
C ALA A 195 11.02 1.57 2.98
N LYS A 196 11.58 2.73 3.29
CA LYS A 196 12.74 2.88 4.19
C LYS A 196 12.35 2.74 5.66
N GLY A 197 11.08 2.95 5.97
CA GLY A 197 10.48 2.66 7.27
C GLY A 197 8.96 2.82 7.20
N GLU A 198 8.29 2.22 8.18
CA GLU A 198 6.84 2.17 8.28
C GLU A 198 6.43 2.45 9.71
N VAL A 199 5.31 3.16 9.88
CA VAL A 199 4.73 3.50 11.17
C VAL A 199 3.25 3.15 11.12
N PHE A 200 2.81 2.33 12.07
CA PHE A 200 1.38 2.12 12.29
C PHE A 200 0.79 3.29 13.07
N ILE A 201 -0.42 3.72 12.71
CA ILE A 201 -1.15 4.84 13.31
C ILE A 201 -2.48 4.29 13.85
N GLY A 202 -2.48 4.01 15.15
CA GLY A 202 -3.66 3.57 15.89
C GLY A 202 -4.62 4.72 16.18
N SER A 203 -5.55 4.49 17.10
CA SER A 203 -6.53 5.50 17.51
C SER A 203 -6.08 6.29 18.73
N ARG A 204 -6.78 7.41 19.00
CA ARG A 204 -6.53 8.26 20.17
C ARG A 204 -6.60 7.48 21.49
N GLU A 205 -7.53 6.55 21.59
CA GLU A 205 -7.72 5.67 22.76
C GLU A 205 -6.50 4.77 23.03
N HIS A 206 -5.69 4.51 22.01
CA HIS A 206 -4.49 3.67 22.10
C HIS A 206 -3.21 4.50 22.22
N GLY A 207 -3.30 5.77 22.64
CA GLY A 207 -2.12 6.63 22.87
C GLY A 207 -1.51 7.24 21.62
N TYR A 208 -2.22 7.21 20.49
CA TYR A 208 -1.82 7.93 19.27
C TYR A 208 -2.36 9.36 19.26
N ASP A 209 -1.55 10.32 18.84
CA ASP A 209 -1.95 11.73 18.74
C ASP A 209 -1.15 12.45 17.64
N ILE A 210 -1.67 13.57 17.16
CA ILE A 210 -0.97 14.42 16.20
C ILE A 210 -0.99 15.86 16.69
N ARG A 211 0.18 16.50 16.71
CA ARG A 211 0.35 17.87 17.21
C ARG A 211 1.04 18.73 16.17
N ARG A 212 0.68 20.01 16.16
CA ARG A 212 1.37 21.03 15.37
C ARG A 212 2.65 21.47 16.09
N GLY A 213 3.67 21.77 15.29
CA GLY A 213 4.98 22.16 15.77
C GLY A 213 5.85 20.97 16.19
N LEU A 214 7.07 21.31 16.58
CA LEU A 214 8.07 20.37 17.12
C LEU A 214 8.16 20.56 18.64
N PRO A 215 8.54 19.51 19.40
CA PRO A 215 8.75 19.64 20.84
C PRO A 215 9.82 20.69 21.17
N PRO A 216 9.71 21.40 22.31
CA PRO A 216 10.73 22.36 22.76
C PRO A 216 12.12 21.74 22.83
N GLY A 217 13.15 22.50 22.49
CA GLY A 217 14.55 22.06 22.55
C GLY A 217 14.98 21.09 21.44
N VAL A 218 14.08 20.67 20.56
CA VAL A 218 14.46 20.04 19.29
C VAL A 218 14.86 21.17 18.34
N PRO A 219 16.11 21.21 17.86
CA PRO A 219 16.43 22.13 16.77
C PRO A 219 15.42 21.86 15.65
N GLN A 220 14.74 22.91 15.13
CA GLN A 220 14.32 22.86 13.74
C GLN A 220 15.56 22.36 13.01
N GLY A 221 15.48 21.16 12.42
CA GLY A 221 16.69 20.38 12.13
C GLY A 221 17.63 21.12 11.18
N HIS A 222 18.60 20.41 10.60
CA HIS A 222 19.35 20.93 9.45
C HIS A 222 18.48 21.34 8.23
N GLY A 223 17.16 21.21 8.31
CA GLY A 223 16.20 21.45 7.24
C GLY A 223 15.57 22.84 7.29
N THR A 224 15.26 23.37 6.12
CA THR A 224 14.77 24.75 5.91
C THR A 224 13.27 24.90 6.15
N TRP A 225 12.55 23.79 6.34
CA TRP A 225 11.10 23.76 6.40
C TRP A 225 10.57 24.05 7.81
N GLN A 226 9.71 25.07 7.94
CA GLN A 226 9.32 25.64 9.23
C GLN A 226 8.01 25.07 9.79
N HIS A 227 7.22 24.37 8.97
CA HIS A 227 5.88 23.91 9.36
C HIS A 227 5.92 22.50 9.96
N GLY A 228 6.29 22.42 11.24
CA GLY A 228 6.52 21.16 11.96
C GLY A 228 5.25 20.37 12.33
N LEU A 229 5.34 19.04 12.36
CA LEU A 229 4.32 18.12 12.86
C LEU A 229 4.94 17.07 13.78
N THR A 230 4.23 16.71 14.85
CA THR A 230 4.64 15.68 15.80
C THR A 230 3.58 14.60 15.88
N LEU A 231 3.85 13.45 15.26
CA LEU A 231 3.04 12.23 15.40
C LEU A 231 3.50 11.46 16.64
N VAL A 232 2.62 11.38 17.62
CA VAL A 232 2.80 10.65 18.87
C VAL A 232 2.30 9.22 18.67
N THR A 233 3.14 8.26 19.05
CA THR A 233 2.79 6.84 19.16
C THR A 233 3.20 6.37 20.56
N PRO A 234 2.67 5.25 21.07
CA PRO A 234 3.02 4.73 22.40
C PRO A 234 4.53 4.56 22.62
N ASP A 235 5.26 4.10 21.61
CA ASP A 235 6.68 3.82 21.71
C ASP A 235 7.58 5.04 21.44
N ARG A 236 7.15 5.94 20.55
CA ARG A 236 8.01 7.01 20.02
C ARG A 236 7.24 8.19 19.43
N HIS A 237 7.84 9.38 19.50
CA HIS A 237 7.40 10.55 18.73
C HIS A 237 8.15 10.66 17.39
N TYR A 238 7.39 10.75 16.30
CA TYR A 238 7.90 11.02 14.96
C TYR A 238 7.73 12.49 14.63
N LEU A 239 8.83 13.13 14.22
CA LEU A 239 8.88 14.55 13.91
C LEU A 239 9.03 14.74 12.41
N PHE A 240 8.15 15.57 11.86
CA PHE A 240 8.11 15.94 10.47
C PHE A 240 8.13 17.47 10.30
N ALA A 241 8.52 17.94 9.13
CA ALA A 241 8.27 19.32 8.71
C ALA A 241 7.80 19.34 7.26
N CYS A 242 6.95 20.32 6.91
CA CYS A 242 6.40 20.56 5.58
C CYS A 242 6.93 21.88 5.00
N GLU A 243 6.97 22.01 3.67
CA GLU A 243 7.45 23.22 2.99
C GLU A 243 6.49 24.38 3.20
N MET A 244 5.21 24.09 3.09
CA MET A 244 4.13 25.07 3.16
C MET A 244 3.18 24.77 4.32
N GLU A 245 2.59 25.84 4.86
CA GLU A 245 1.55 25.73 5.90
C GLU A 245 0.33 24.95 5.40
N SER A 246 -0.04 25.11 4.13
CA SER A 246 -1.14 24.35 3.50
C SER A 246 -0.89 22.84 3.55
N GLU A 247 0.32 22.40 3.24
CA GLU A 247 0.69 20.99 3.31
C GLU A 247 0.66 20.47 4.75
N GLN A 248 1.16 21.26 5.70
CA GLN A 248 1.09 20.95 7.13
C GLN A 248 -0.36 20.78 7.59
N ASN A 249 -1.24 21.70 7.18
CA ASN A 249 -2.68 21.65 7.47
C ASN A 249 -3.33 20.38 6.91
N ASP A 250 -3.03 20.04 5.67
CA ASP A 250 -3.55 18.83 5.04
C ASP A 250 -3.06 17.55 5.72
N TRP A 251 -1.76 17.47 6.03
CA TRP A 251 -1.18 16.33 6.73
C TRP A 251 -1.77 16.19 8.13
N PHE A 252 -1.87 17.29 8.88
CA PHE A 252 -2.49 17.32 10.19
C PHE A 252 -3.94 16.81 10.13
N SER A 253 -4.77 17.39 9.26
CA SER A 253 -6.17 16.99 9.08
C SER A 253 -6.31 15.51 8.73
N THR A 254 -5.45 15.02 7.83
CA THR A 254 -5.47 13.61 7.41
C THR A 254 -5.08 12.68 8.56
N PHE A 255 -4.04 13.00 9.32
CA PHE A 255 -3.64 12.22 10.49
C PHE A 255 -4.72 12.23 11.57
N SER A 256 -5.28 13.40 11.90
CA SER A 256 -6.34 13.54 12.90
C SER A 256 -7.53 12.63 12.57
N ARG A 257 -8.00 12.64 11.31
CA ARG A 257 -9.10 11.77 10.86
C ARG A 257 -8.81 10.27 11.03
N VAL A 258 -7.55 9.84 10.84
CA VAL A 258 -7.16 8.43 11.04
C VAL A 258 -7.11 8.08 12.53
N ILE A 259 -6.60 8.98 13.36
CA ILE A 259 -6.44 8.81 14.82
C ILE A 259 -7.80 8.86 15.53
N GLU A 260 -8.74 9.67 15.06
CA GLU A 260 -10.10 9.77 15.63
C GLU A 260 -10.96 8.57 15.28
N LYS A 261 -10.69 7.88 14.17
CA LYS A 261 -11.42 6.68 13.81
C LYS A 261 -11.07 5.54 14.78
N PRO A 262 -12.06 4.81 15.34
CA PRO A 262 -11.80 3.60 16.11
C PRO A 262 -11.06 2.52 15.30
N MET A 263 -10.26 1.70 15.99
CA MET A 263 -9.57 0.58 15.36
C MET A 263 -10.52 -0.60 15.15
N THR A 264 -10.42 -1.25 14.00
CA THR A 264 -11.13 -2.51 13.72
C THR A 264 -10.36 -3.70 14.30
N PRO A 265 -10.98 -4.87 14.51
CA PRO A 265 -10.27 -6.08 14.93
C PRO A 265 -9.04 -6.42 14.04
N GLN A 266 -9.12 -6.10 12.74
CA GLN A 266 -8.04 -6.30 11.78
C GLN A 266 -6.92 -5.26 11.94
N ASP A 267 -7.25 -4.03 12.34
CA ASP A 267 -6.27 -3.01 12.68
C ASP A 267 -5.44 -3.44 13.89
N HIS A 268 -6.07 -4.01 14.92
CA HIS A 268 -5.36 -4.57 16.08
C HIS A 268 -4.40 -5.69 15.67
N ALA A 269 -4.82 -6.61 14.80
CA ALA A 269 -3.92 -7.66 14.29
C ALA A 269 -2.73 -7.10 13.50
N SER A 270 -2.91 -5.95 12.85
CA SER A 270 -1.87 -5.25 12.07
C SER A 270 -0.91 -4.46 12.97
N GLU A 271 -1.43 -3.82 14.03
CA GLU A 271 -0.65 -3.12 15.05
C GLU A 271 0.37 -4.05 15.73
N HIS A 272 -0.08 -5.22 16.18
CA HIS A 272 0.79 -6.23 16.82
C HIS A 272 1.95 -6.67 15.91
N LYS A 273 1.71 -6.72 14.59
CA LYS A 273 2.77 -7.00 13.60
C LYS A 273 3.69 -5.79 13.41
N GLY A 274 3.15 -4.57 13.39
CA GLY A 274 3.91 -3.33 13.30
C GLY A 274 4.87 -3.13 14.48
N ILE A 275 4.40 -3.40 15.71
CA ILE A 275 5.21 -3.34 16.94
C ILE A 275 6.38 -4.33 16.89
N ARG A 276 6.16 -5.57 16.43
CA ARG A 276 7.25 -6.54 16.28
C ARG A 276 8.32 -6.10 15.27
N LEU A 277 7.96 -5.30 14.27
CA LEU A 277 8.88 -4.83 13.23
C LEU A 277 9.66 -3.58 13.65
N SER A 278 9.10 -2.70 14.47
CA SER A 278 9.82 -1.55 15.03
C SER A 278 10.93 -1.98 16.00
N HIS A 279 10.73 -3.09 16.73
CA HIS A 279 11.69 -3.62 17.71
C HIS A 279 12.91 -4.33 17.07
N VAL A 280 12.79 -4.84 15.83
CA VAL A 280 13.93 -5.49 15.13
C VAL A 280 14.90 -4.44 14.53
N GLY A 281 14.49 -3.16 14.47
CA GLY A 281 15.29 -2.05 13.92
C GLY A 281 16.18 -1.31 14.92
N GLY A 282 16.23 -1.71 16.18
CA GLY A 282 17.09 -1.12 17.22
C GLY A 282 17.93 -2.20 17.89
N HIS A 283 19.25 -2.16 17.66
CA HIS A 283 20.30 -2.93 18.33
C HIS A 283 19.96 -4.39 18.70
N SER A 284 20.48 -5.32 17.90
CA SER A 284 20.69 -6.71 18.33
C SER A 284 21.50 -6.73 19.62
N LEU A 285 20.86 -7.10 20.73
CA LEU A 285 21.52 -7.82 21.81
C LEU A 285 21.19 -9.29 21.59
N ASN A 286 22.23 -10.06 21.25
CA ASN A 286 22.19 -11.52 21.16
C ASN A 286 21.59 -12.11 22.46
N PRO A 287 20.55 -12.97 22.39
CA PRO A 287 20.40 -14.00 23.39
C PRO A 287 21.35 -15.13 23.03
N HIS A 288 22.38 -15.32 23.86
CA HIS A 288 23.17 -16.55 23.88
C HIS A 288 22.24 -17.76 23.97
N PHE A 289 22.26 -18.57 22.91
CA PHE A 289 21.93 -19.99 22.99
C PHE A 289 22.97 -20.64 23.91
N THR A 290 22.55 -21.18 25.05
CA THR A 290 23.30 -22.20 25.77
C THR A 290 22.76 -23.55 25.30
N ASP A 291 23.49 -24.17 24.38
CA ASP A 291 23.40 -25.61 24.12
C ASP A 291 24.14 -26.32 25.26
N GLU A 292 23.42 -26.91 26.21
CA GLU A 292 23.95 -27.97 27.05
C GLU A 292 23.84 -29.29 26.27
N VAL A 293 24.92 -29.64 25.58
CA VAL A 293 25.13 -30.98 25.04
C VAL A 293 25.59 -31.89 26.17
N THR A 294 24.87 -33.01 26.25
CA THR A 294 25.05 -34.16 27.12
C THR A 294 26.46 -34.74 26.97
N GLU A 295 27.21 -34.84 28.06
CA GLU A 295 28.44 -35.63 28.10
C GLU A 295 28.28 -36.75 29.13
N ALA A 296 27.94 -37.93 28.63
CA ALA A 296 28.02 -39.18 29.36
C ALA A 296 29.04 -40.08 28.66
N GLN A 297 29.98 -40.57 29.46
CA GLN A 297 30.91 -41.69 29.21
C GLN A 297 32.13 -41.39 28.33
N ARG A 298 33.32 -41.36 28.96
CA ARG A 298 34.23 -42.52 29.03
C ARG A 298 35.55 -42.17 29.75
N SER A 299 35.87 -43.03 30.73
CA SER A 299 37.20 -43.30 31.34
C SER A 299 37.68 -42.33 32.41
#